data_AF-A0A1A6G4B2-F1
#
_entry.id   AF-A0A1A6G4B2-F1
#
_cell.length_a   1.000
_cell.length_b   1.000
_cell.length_c   1.000
_cell.angle_alpha   90.00
_cell.angle_beta   90.00
_cell.angle_gamma   90.00
#
_symmetry.space_group_name_H-M   'P 1'
#
loop_
_entity.id
_entity.type
_entity.pdbx_description
1 polymer ?
#
loop_
_entity_poly.entity_id
_entity_poly.type
_entity_poly.pdbx_seq_one_letter_code
_entity_poly.pdbx_strand_id
1 'polypeptide(L)'
;EVYIGIGKPAEATACTQEAANLFPMSHNVLYMRGQVAELRGNFDEARRWYEEALSISPTHVKSMQRLKVVAIKDVYGMPFPTECPVCTSFLWDSN
;
A
#
# COMPACT_ATOMS: atom_id res chain seq x y z
N GLU A 1 4.96 -13.69 10.19
CA GLU A 1 3.57 -13.17 10.24
C GLU A 1 3.04 -12.95 11.67
N VAL A 2 3.81 -13.28 12.72
CA VAL A 2 3.38 -13.24 14.13
C VAL A 2 3.07 -11.82 14.67
N TYR A 3 3.76 -10.77 14.21
CA TYR A 3 3.59 -9.42 14.76
C TYR A 3 2.36 -8.64 14.26
N ILE A 4 1.89 -8.93 13.04
CA ILE A 4 0.72 -8.25 12.45
C ILE A 4 -0.56 -8.56 13.25
N GLY A 5 -0.65 -9.79 13.79
CA GLY A 5 -1.80 -10.24 14.57
C GLY A 5 -1.86 -9.69 16.00
N ILE A 6 -0.79 -9.08 16.50
CA ILE A 6 -0.70 -8.58 17.88
C ILE A 6 -1.11 -7.08 17.97
N GLY A 7 -1.47 -6.45 16.84
CA GLY A 7 -1.94 -5.06 16.83
C GLY A 7 -0.85 -4.05 17.23
N LYS A 8 0.43 -4.45 17.14
CA LYS A 8 1.58 -3.61 17.49
C LYS A 8 2.35 -3.18 16.23
N PRO A 9 1.93 -2.08 15.57
CA PRO A 9 2.61 -1.57 14.38
C PRO A 9 4.09 -1.21 14.64
N ALA A 10 4.43 -0.78 15.86
CA ALA A 10 5.78 -0.35 16.22
C ALA A 10 6.80 -1.51 16.24
N GLU A 11 6.41 -2.69 16.72
CA GLU A 11 7.30 -3.87 16.72
C GLU A 11 7.42 -4.46 15.30
N ALA A 12 6.34 -4.39 14.51
CA ALA A 12 6.38 -4.74 13.10
C ALA A 12 7.35 -3.84 12.32
N THR A 13 7.39 -2.53 12.59
CA THR A 13 8.36 -1.61 11.95
C THR A 13 9.82 -1.96 12.27
N ALA A 14 10.12 -2.30 13.53
CA ALA A 14 11.48 -2.67 13.93
C ALA A 14 11.94 -3.96 13.23
N CYS A 15 11.09 -4.99 13.22
CA CYS A 15 11.40 -6.26 12.55
C CYS A 15 11.56 -6.10 11.03
N THR A 16 10.77 -5.19 10.43
CA THR A 16 10.90 -4.83 9.01
C THR A 16 12.21 -4.11 8.72
N GLN A 17 12.64 -3.23 9.63
CA GLN A 17 13.90 -2.50 9.49
C GLN A 17 15.12 -3.42 9.61
N GLU A 18 15.09 -4.39 10.53
CA GLU A 18 16.14 -5.41 10.62
C GLU A 18 16.19 -6.29 9.37
N ALA A 19 15.04 -6.72 8.86
CA ALA A 19 14.96 -7.47 7.61
C ALA A 19 15.47 -6.65 6.41
N ALA A 20 15.20 -5.34 6.38
CA ALA A 20 15.71 -4.43 5.37
C ALA A 20 17.23 -4.23 5.46
N ASN A 21 17.79 -4.26 6.65
CA ASN A 21 19.25 -4.17 6.86
C ASN A 21 19.97 -5.45 6.40
N LEU A 22 19.30 -6.61 6.53
CA LEU A 22 19.85 -7.90 6.09
C LEU A 22 19.71 -8.11 4.57
N PHE A 23 18.55 -7.77 4.00
CA PHE A 23 18.27 -7.98 2.57
C PHE A 23 17.45 -6.81 1.97
N PRO A 24 18.09 -5.66 1.69
CA PRO A 24 17.40 -4.45 1.25
C PRO A 24 16.69 -4.57 -0.11
N MET A 25 17.05 -5.57 -0.93
CA MET A 25 16.54 -5.78 -2.29
C MET A 25 15.61 -7.00 -2.45
N SER A 26 15.01 -7.49 -1.35
CA SER A 26 14.09 -8.63 -1.41
C SER A 26 12.63 -8.19 -1.49
N HIS A 27 11.84 -8.85 -2.35
CA HIS A 27 10.38 -8.67 -2.44
C HIS A 27 9.68 -8.88 -1.09
N ASN A 28 10.23 -9.72 -0.21
CA ASN A 28 9.70 -9.91 1.15
C ASN A 28 9.82 -8.66 2.03
N VAL A 29 10.89 -7.88 1.89
CA VAL A 29 11.07 -6.64 2.66
C VAL A 29 10.10 -5.57 2.19
N LEU A 30 9.94 -5.42 0.87
CA LEU A 30 8.95 -4.50 0.29
C LEU A 30 7.52 -4.88 0.71
N TYR A 31 7.20 -6.17 0.69
CA TYR A 31 5.93 -6.69 1.21
C TYR A 31 5.72 -6.34 2.69
N MET A 32 6.74 -6.48 3.53
CA MET A 32 6.63 -6.12 4.95
C MET A 32 6.49 -4.61 5.16
N ARG A 33 7.15 -3.77 4.36
CA ARG A 33 6.97 -2.31 4.37
C ARG A 33 5.53 -1.92 4.00
N GLY A 34 4.95 -2.57 2.99
CA GLY A 34 3.55 -2.40 2.63
C GLY A 34 2.59 -2.74 3.77
N GLN A 35 2.83 -3.86 4.46
CA GLN A 35 2.01 -4.25 5.61
C GLN A 35 2.12 -3.27 6.79
N VAL A 36 3.31 -2.73 7.04
CA VAL A 36 3.50 -1.69 8.05
C VAL A 36 2.70 -0.42 7.70
N ALA A 37 2.71 -0.02 6.44
CA ALA A 37 1.93 1.13 5.96
C ALA A 37 0.42 0.88 6.10
N GLU A 38 -0.07 -0.35 5.82
CA GLU A 38 -1.46 -0.73 6.10
C GLU A 38 -1.82 -0.60 7.59
N LEU A 39 -0.93 -1.02 8.50
CA LEU A 39 -1.15 -0.89 9.94
C LEU A 39 -1.14 0.57 10.42
N ARG A 40 -0.45 1.46 9.70
CA ARG A 40 -0.47 2.91 9.97
C ARG A 40 -1.73 3.59 9.41
N GLY A 41 -2.54 2.89 8.61
CA GLY A 41 -3.68 3.47 7.88
C GLY A 41 -3.29 4.17 6.57
N ASN A 42 -2.02 4.12 6.18
CA ASN A 42 -1.53 4.72 4.93
C ASN A 42 -1.64 3.73 3.77
N PHE A 43 -2.84 3.59 3.22
CA PHE A 43 -3.11 2.65 2.12
C PHE A 43 -2.43 3.04 0.80
N ASP A 44 -2.29 4.35 0.51
CA ASP A 44 -1.61 4.85 -0.70
C ASP A 44 -0.14 4.42 -0.74
N GLU A 45 0.54 4.56 0.41
CA GLU A 45 1.94 4.17 0.56
C GLU A 45 2.09 2.64 0.52
N ALA A 46 1.17 1.90 1.16
CA ALA A 46 1.17 0.44 1.12
C ALA A 46 1.07 -0.10 -0.32
N ARG A 47 0.23 0.52 -1.16
CA ARG A 47 0.07 0.15 -2.57
C ARG A 47 1.39 0.25 -3.32
N ARG A 48 2.07 1.40 -3.21
CA ARG A 48 3.37 1.63 -3.88
C ARG A 48 4.40 0.57 -3.50
N TRP A 49 4.50 0.22 -2.22
CA TRP A 49 5.43 -0.81 -1.75
C TRP A 49 5.10 -2.20 -2.30
N TYR A 50 3.83 -2.55 -2.43
CA TYR A 50 3.42 -3.82 -3.04
C TYR A 50 3.63 -3.85 -4.55
N GLU A 51 3.43 -2.74 -5.25
CA GLU A 51 3.74 -2.62 -6.68
C GLU A 51 5.23 -2.80 -6.95
N GLU A 52 6.09 -2.16 -6.15
CA GLU A 52 7.54 -2.36 -6.21
C GLU A 52 7.93 -3.81 -5.91
N ALA A 53 7.28 -4.46 -4.94
CA ALA A 53 7.53 -5.86 -4.64
C ALA A 53 7.17 -6.79 -5.81
N LEU A 54 6.09 -6.48 -6.53
CA LEU A 54 5.65 -7.21 -7.73
C LEU A 54 6.49 -6.90 -8.96
N SER A 55 7.06 -5.69 -9.05
CA SER A 55 8.01 -5.31 -10.09
C SER A 55 9.29 -6.16 -10.00
N ILE A 56 9.76 -6.44 -8.78
CA ILE A 56 10.90 -7.33 -8.54
C ILE A 56 10.50 -8.81 -8.68
N SER A 57 9.33 -9.20 -8.16
CA SER A 57 8.86 -10.58 -8.18
C SER A 57 7.37 -10.65 -8.55
N PRO A 58 7.05 -10.77 -9.84
CA PRO A 58 5.66 -10.82 -10.30
C PRO A 58 4.94 -12.12 -9.87
N THR A 59 5.68 -13.13 -9.41
CA THR A 59 5.15 -14.41 -8.93
C THR A 59 4.77 -14.38 -7.45
N HIS A 60 4.95 -13.24 -6.77
CA HIS A 60 4.69 -13.15 -5.35
C HIS A 60 3.20 -12.96 -5.02
N VAL A 61 2.50 -14.09 -4.91
CA VAL A 61 1.04 -14.18 -4.67
C VAL A 61 0.60 -13.38 -3.44
N LYS A 62 1.38 -13.38 -2.35
CA LYS A 62 1.02 -12.65 -1.11
C LYS A 62 0.95 -11.14 -1.33
N SER A 63 1.92 -10.55 -2.04
CA SER A 63 1.87 -9.12 -2.38
C SER A 63 0.68 -8.79 -3.28
N MET A 64 0.38 -9.64 -4.27
CA MET A 64 -0.77 -9.44 -5.14
C MET A 64 -2.10 -9.50 -4.38
N GLN A 65 -2.24 -10.45 -3.44
CA GLN A 65 -3.42 -10.55 -2.59
C GLN A 65 -3.57 -9.32 -1.68
N ARG A 66 -2.49 -8.87 -1.04
CA ARG A 66 -2.53 -7.67 -0.20
C ARG A 66 -2.81 -6.41 -1.00
N LEU A 67 -2.20 -6.24 -2.17
CA LEU A 67 -2.46 -5.10 -3.06
C LEU A 67 -3.93 -5.03 -3.46
N LYS A 68 -4.58 -6.16 -3.77
CA LYS A 68 -6.03 -6.19 -4.00
C LYS A 68 -6.81 -5.72 -2.77
N VAL A 69 -6.48 -6.22 -1.59
CA VAL A 69 -7.15 -5.81 -0.34
C VAL A 69 -6.97 -4.31 -0.07
N VAL A 70 -5.75 -3.78 -0.26
CA VAL A 70 -5.46 -2.34 -0.11
C VAL A 70 -6.21 -1.50 -1.13
N ALA A 71 -6.23 -1.91 -2.40
CA ALA A 71 -6.98 -1.21 -3.44
C ALA A 71 -8.48 -1.18 -3.14
N ILE A 72 -9.04 -2.29 -2.65
CA ILE A 72 -10.45 -2.36 -2.23
C ILE A 72 -10.72 -1.42 -1.05
N LYS A 73 -9.84 -1.41 -0.03
CA LYS A 73 -9.98 -0.51 1.14
C LYS A 73 -9.88 0.97 0.76
N ASP A 74 -9.00 1.32 -0.17
CA ASP A 74 -8.87 2.68 -0.70
C ASP A 74 -10.15 3.14 -1.40
N VAL A 75 -10.77 2.26 -2.20
CA VAL A 75 -12.07 2.52 -2.85
C VAL A 75 -13.22 2.68 -1.85
N TYR A 76 -13.13 2.07 -0.66
CA TYR A 76 -14.09 2.30 0.43
C TYR A 76 -13.75 3.51 1.32
N GLY A 77 -12.54 4.06 1.21
CA GLY A 77 -12.05 5.23 1.95
C GLY A 77 -12.08 6.53 1.16
N MET A 78 -12.19 6.47 -0.18
CA MET A 78 -12.48 7.64 -0.99
C MET A 78 -13.93 8.09 -0.73
N PRO A 79 -14.21 9.38 -0.45
CA PRO A 79 -15.51 9.89 -0.82
C PRO A 79 -15.66 9.60 -2.31
N PHE A 80 -16.75 8.96 -2.72
CA PHE A 80 -17.11 8.84 -4.12
C PHE A 80 -16.78 10.17 -4.79
N PRO A 81 -15.95 10.22 -5.84
CA PRO A 81 -15.93 11.41 -6.67
C PRO A 81 -17.31 11.50 -7.30
N THR A 82 -18.20 12.28 -6.68
CA THR A 82 -19.45 12.73 -7.31
C THR A 82 -19.17 13.64 -8.50
N GLU A 83 -17.90 13.86 -8.84
CA GLU A 83 -17.47 14.62 -9.99
C GLU A 83 -16.63 13.70 -10.87
N CYS A 84 -17.32 13.10 -11.83
CA CYS A 84 -16.73 12.54 -13.03
C CYS A 84 -15.79 13.60 -13.66
N PRO A 85 -14.50 13.32 -13.88
CA PRO A 85 -13.55 14.28 -14.46
C PRO A 85 -13.80 14.59 -15.96
N VAL A 86 -14.95 14.23 -16.50
CA VAL A 86 -15.35 14.51 -17.89
C VAL A 86 -16.18 15.81 -18.01
N CYS A 87 -16.62 16.45 -16.91
CA CYS A 87 -17.50 17.63 -17.00
C CYS A 87 -16.89 18.97 -16.55
N THR A 88 -15.75 19.03 -15.86
CA THR A 88 -15.23 20.32 -15.33
C THR A 88 -14.28 21.08 -16.25
N SER A 89 -14.03 20.59 -17.48
CA SER A 89 -13.25 21.33 -18.48
C SER A 89 -13.95 22.57 -19.06
N PHE A 90 -15.20 22.86 -18.66
CA PHE A 90 -16.03 23.89 -19.33
C PHE A 90 -16.52 25.06 -18.45
N LEU A 91 -16.11 25.16 -17.18
CA LEU A 91 -16.60 26.23 -16.27
C LEU A 91 -15.47 26.95 -15.51
N TRP A 92 -14.30 27.07 -16.13
CA TRP A 92 -13.24 27.99 -15.73
C TRP A 92 -12.82 28.94 -16.86
N ASP A 93 -13.74 29.23 -17.79
CA ASP A 93 -13.57 30.32 -18.76
C ASP A 93 -14.93 30.98 -19.02
N SER A 94 -15.34 31.86 -18.11
CA SER A 94 -16.23 33.00 -18.41
C SER A 94 -16.27 33.94 -17.20
N ASN A 95 -15.52 35.02 -17.36
CA ASN A 95 -15.85 36.39 -16.96
C ASN A 95 -17.36 36.67 -16.82
#